data_AF-A0A927U9H4-F1
#
_entry.id   AF-A0A927U9H4-F1
#
_cell.length_a   1.000
_cell.length_b   1.000
_cell.length_c   1.000
_cell.angle_alpha   90.00
_cell.angle_beta   90.00
_cell.angle_gamma   90.00
#
_symmetry.space_group_name_H-M   'P 1'
#
loop_
_entity.id
_entity.type
_entity.pdbx_description
1 polymer ?
#
loop_
_entity_poly.entity_id
_entity_poly.type
_entity_poly.pdbx_seq_one_letter_code
_entity_poly.pdbx_strand_id
1 'polypeptide(L)'
;MSDFDTPDSFQWEGTYVDETTGQVTLTIEKGVMGYECQVNSVDSSMSHLECFQFTAKEDNTKALAYTDGVRSSFDIPDFETNPEGETINEEIYTDGTGCIYYLDGKVYWIDDVDDYGKNYVFYKQE
;
A
#
# COMPACT_ATOMS: atom_id res chain seq x y z
N MET A 1 16.08 -32.08 15.57
CA MET A 1 15.07 -31.07 15.22
C MET A 1 15.86 -29.79 15.08
N SER A 2 16.05 -29.35 13.84
CA SER A 2 16.68 -28.07 13.54
C SER A 2 15.76 -26.99 14.04
N ASP A 3 16.23 -26.20 15.01
CA ASP A 3 15.66 -24.90 15.32
C ASP A 3 15.58 -24.16 13.99
N PHE A 4 14.35 -23.93 13.52
CA PHE A 4 14.12 -22.92 12.51
C PHE A 4 14.51 -21.62 13.20
N ASP A 5 15.71 -21.16 12.87
CA ASP A 5 16.13 -19.78 13.03
C ASP A 5 15.07 -18.98 12.28
N THR A 6 13.99 -18.62 12.97
CA THR A 6 12.98 -17.72 12.43
C THR A 6 13.72 -16.41 12.28
N PRO A 7 14.02 -15.94 11.05
CA PRO A 7 14.55 -14.60 10.91
C PRO A 7 13.58 -13.67 11.65
N ASP A 8 14.15 -12.75 12.42
CA ASP A 8 13.45 -11.75 13.24
C ASP A 8 12.09 -11.39 12.61
N SER A 9 11.03 -11.45 13.43
CA SER A 9 9.66 -11.13 13.04
C SER A 9 9.63 -10.05 11.96
N PHE A 10 9.23 -10.41 10.74
CA PHE A 10 9.18 -9.47 9.62
C PHE A 10 8.48 -8.18 10.06
N GLN A 11 9.16 -7.05 9.90
CA GLN A 11 8.63 -5.75 10.29
C GLN A 11 7.91 -5.11 9.11
N TRP A 12 6.60 -5.05 9.25
CA TRP A 12 5.67 -4.41 8.31
C TRP A 12 5.93 -2.91 8.12
N GLU A 13 6.46 -2.23 9.13
CA GLU A 13 6.59 -0.78 9.08
C GLU A 13 7.67 -0.34 8.09
N GLY A 14 7.33 0.65 7.26
CA GLY A 14 8.24 1.26 6.31
C GLY A 14 7.58 1.63 4.98
N THR A 15 8.40 2.14 4.07
CA THR A 15 8.02 2.44 2.68
C THR A 15 8.52 1.33 1.77
N TYR A 16 7.66 0.91 0.86
CA TYR A 16 7.92 -0.12 -0.13
C TYR A 16 7.67 0.47 -1.51
N VAL A 17 8.49 0.11 -2.48
CA VAL A 17 8.40 0.62 -3.86
C VAL A 17 8.08 -0.53 -4.79
N ASP A 18 7.18 -0.31 -5.75
CA ASP A 18 6.79 -1.36 -6.67
C ASP A 18 7.95 -1.76 -7.60
N GLU A 19 8.07 -3.05 -7.86
CA GLU A 19 9.16 -3.62 -8.65
C GLU A 19 9.00 -3.35 -10.15
N THR A 20 7.78 -3.07 -10.62
CA THR A 20 7.48 -3.02 -12.06
C THR A 20 7.79 -1.66 -12.67
N THR A 21 7.36 -0.59 -12.00
CA THR A 21 7.40 0.79 -12.48
C THR A 21 8.28 1.67 -11.60
N GLY A 22 8.40 1.37 -10.31
CA GLY A 22 9.04 2.22 -9.32
C GLY A 22 8.28 3.52 -9.04
N GLN A 23 7.04 3.63 -9.49
CA GLN A 23 6.17 4.81 -9.40
C GLN A 23 5.05 4.65 -8.38
N VAL A 24 4.91 3.45 -7.81
CA VAL A 24 3.95 3.14 -6.76
C VAL A 24 4.68 2.89 -5.46
N THR A 25 4.25 3.59 -4.43
CA THR A 25 4.78 3.45 -3.08
C THR A 25 3.69 2.95 -2.15
N LEU A 26 4.04 1.99 -1.30
CA LEU A 26 3.22 1.50 -0.21
C LEU A 26 3.91 1.89 1.09
N THR A 27 3.27 2.72 1.89
CA THR A 27 3.72 3.07 3.25
C THR A 27 2.86 2.31 4.24
N ILE A 28 3.50 1.65 5.21
CA ILE A 28 2.83 0.93 6.28
C ILE A 28 3.35 1.45 7.61
N GLU A 29 2.44 1.86 8.49
CA GLU A 29 2.74 2.37 9.83
C GLU A 29 1.91 1.65 10.89
N LYS A 30 2.45 1.50 12.11
CA LYS A 30 1.69 0.90 13.21
C LYS A 30 0.77 1.93 13.84
N GLY A 31 -0.53 1.77 13.64
CA GLY A 31 -1.58 2.55 14.28
C GLY A 31 -2.11 1.94 15.58
N VAL A 32 -2.98 2.67 16.27
CA VAL A 32 -3.63 2.22 17.53
C VAL A 32 -4.58 1.04 17.29
N MET A 33 -5.23 0.99 16.12
CA MET A 33 -6.23 -0.01 15.77
C MET A 33 -5.72 -1.14 14.86
N GLY A 34 -4.46 -1.10 14.44
CA GLY A 34 -3.89 -2.01 13.45
C GLY A 34 -2.67 -1.41 12.77
N TYR A 35 -2.60 -1.57 11.46
CA TYR A 35 -1.66 -0.91 10.57
C TYR A 35 -2.41 0.11 9.74
N GLU A 36 -1.84 1.30 9.58
CA GLU A 36 -2.31 2.30 8.65
C GLU A 36 -1.47 2.13 7.37
N CYS A 37 -2.15 1.89 6.26
CA CYS A 37 -1.52 1.64 4.97
C CYS A 37 -1.91 2.75 4.01
N GLN A 38 -0.91 3.28 3.31
CA GLN A 38 -1.09 4.26 2.25
C GLN A 38 -0.45 3.75 0.97
N VAL A 39 -1.22 3.60 -0.11
CA VAL A 39 -0.69 3.29 -1.44
C VAL A 39 -0.81 4.51 -2.32
N ASN A 40 0.31 4.99 -2.86
CA ASN A 40 0.38 6.16 -3.72
C ASN A 40 0.91 5.72 -5.09
N SER A 41 0.18 6.01 -6.17
CA SER A 41 0.63 5.78 -7.56
C SER A 41 0.69 7.10 -8.31
N VAL A 42 1.83 7.39 -8.96
CA VAL A 42 2.03 8.61 -9.76
C VAL A 42 2.19 8.26 -11.24
N ASP A 43 1.29 8.75 -12.10
CA ASP A 43 1.47 8.65 -13.55
C ASP A 43 2.37 9.80 -14.06
N SER A 44 3.27 9.49 -14.99
CA SER A 44 4.21 10.44 -15.60
C SER A 44 3.59 11.34 -16.68
N SER A 45 2.42 10.99 -17.22
CA SER A 45 1.82 11.65 -18.38
C SER A 45 0.96 12.88 -18.03
N MET A 46 0.42 12.89 -16.82
CA MET A 46 -0.19 13.99 -16.06
C MET A 46 0.13 13.60 -14.62
N SER A 47 0.62 14.49 -13.75
CA SER A 47 1.01 14.08 -12.39
C SER A 47 -0.22 13.78 -11.53
N HIS A 48 -0.91 12.71 -11.89
CA HIS A 48 -2.11 12.19 -11.30
C HIS A 48 -1.67 11.26 -10.18
N LEU A 49 -2.07 11.58 -8.97
CA LEU A 49 -1.81 10.80 -7.77
C LEU A 49 -3.09 10.08 -7.37
N GLU A 50 -3.01 8.76 -7.29
CA GLU A 50 -4.02 7.93 -6.67
C GLU A 50 -3.52 7.49 -5.29
N CYS A 51 -4.27 7.82 -4.26
CA CYS A 51 -3.95 7.53 -2.86
C CYS A 51 -5.02 6.59 -2.28
N PHE A 52 -4.61 5.43 -1.80
CA PHE A 52 -5.47 4.49 -1.08
C PHE A 52 -5.06 4.46 0.38
N GLN A 53 -6.00 4.72 1.29
CA GLN A 53 -5.80 4.69 2.73
C GLN A 53 -6.72 3.68 3.38
N PHE A 54 -6.16 2.73 4.13
CA PHE A 54 -6.93 1.73 4.85
C PHE A 54 -6.27 1.30 6.16
N THR A 55 -7.08 0.82 7.09
CA THR A 55 -6.59 0.16 8.32
C THR A 55 -6.58 -1.34 8.12
N ALA A 56 -5.42 -1.97 8.29
CA ALA A 56 -5.26 -3.41 8.18
C ALA A 56 -4.91 -4.07 9.51
N LYS A 57 -5.21 -5.36 9.67
CA LYS A 57 -4.84 -6.15 10.85
C LYS A 57 -4.07 -7.38 10.45
N GLU A 58 -3.05 -7.71 11.24
CA GLU A 58 -2.32 -8.96 11.07
C GLU A 58 -3.24 -10.14 11.38
N ASP A 59 -3.35 -11.05 10.42
CA ASP A 59 -4.08 -12.30 10.55
C ASP A 59 -3.15 -13.45 10.97
N ASN A 60 -3.72 -14.64 11.15
CA ASN A 60 -2.96 -15.82 11.58
C ASN A 60 -1.97 -16.35 10.53
N THR A 61 -1.94 -15.77 9.33
CA THR A 61 -1.08 -16.17 8.21
C THR A 61 0.07 -15.19 7.96
N LYS A 62 0.24 -14.18 8.81
CA LYS A 62 1.17 -13.07 8.59
C LYS A 62 0.81 -12.30 7.31
N ALA A 63 -0.48 -12.06 7.11
CA ALA A 63 -1.00 -11.10 6.14
C ALA A 63 -1.72 -9.98 6.87
N LEU A 64 -1.67 -8.77 6.31
CA LEU A 64 -2.47 -7.64 6.75
C LEU A 64 -3.77 -7.62 5.93
N ALA A 65 -4.88 -7.98 6.54
CA ALA A 65 -6.20 -7.93 5.91
C ALA A 65 -6.92 -6.60 6.22
N TYR A 66 -7.63 -6.05 5.23
CA TYR A 66 -8.46 -4.84 5.35
C TYR A 66 -9.81 -5.02 4.64
N THR A 67 -10.81 -4.23 5.04
CA THR A 67 -12.19 -4.33 4.54
C THR A 67 -12.80 -3.00 4.11
N ASP A 68 -12.29 -1.90 4.64
CA ASP A 68 -12.74 -0.55 4.31
C ASP A 68 -11.51 0.29 3.98
N GLY A 69 -11.68 1.23 3.06
CA GLY A 69 -10.62 2.14 2.66
C GLY A 69 -11.19 3.42 2.03
N VAL A 70 -10.32 4.40 1.86
CA VAL A 70 -10.61 5.62 1.13
C VAL A 70 -9.64 5.69 -0.04
N ARG A 71 -10.17 5.92 -1.23
CA ARG A 71 -9.38 6.30 -2.40
C ARG A 71 -9.56 7.78 -2.65
N SER A 72 -8.47 8.48 -2.90
CA SER A 72 -8.48 9.88 -3.27
C SER A 72 -7.62 10.08 -4.51
N SER A 73 -8.17 10.78 -5.49
CA SER A 73 -7.49 11.10 -6.75
C SER A 73 -7.19 12.59 -6.81
N PHE A 74 -5.96 12.93 -7.16
CA PHE A 74 -5.46 14.30 -7.22
C PHE A 74 -4.80 14.55 -8.57
N ASP A 75 -5.11 15.66 -9.23
CA ASP A 75 -4.20 16.16 -10.27
C ASP A 75 -3.20 17.09 -9.60
N ILE A 76 -1.94 16.76 -9.78
CA ILE A 76 -0.80 17.54 -9.33
C ILE A 76 -0.19 18.12 -10.61
N PRO A 77 -0.23 19.45 -10.82
CA PRO A 77 0.34 20.04 -12.03
C PRO A 77 1.87 19.90 -12.07
N ASP A 78 2.51 19.72 -10.92
CA ASP A 78 3.96 19.54 -10.74
C ASP A 78 4.27 18.96 -9.35
N PHE A 79 4.50 17.64 -9.28
CA PHE A 79 4.80 16.94 -8.02
C PHE A 79 6.10 17.41 -7.35
N GLU A 80 7.06 17.94 -8.11
CA GLU A 80 8.35 18.38 -7.57
C GLU A 80 8.29 19.77 -6.94
N THR A 81 7.40 20.65 -7.44
CA THR A 81 7.36 22.06 -7.01
C THR A 81 6.10 22.48 -6.26
N ASN A 82 5.00 21.72 -6.37
CA ASN A 82 3.76 21.99 -5.64
C ASN A 82 3.06 20.69 -5.23
N PRO A 83 3.44 20.09 -4.08
CA PRO A 83 2.87 18.81 -3.62
C PRO A 83 1.41 18.94 -3.15
N GLU A 84 0.89 20.16 -3.00
CA GLU A 84 -0.52 20.40 -2.71
C GLU A 84 -1.31 20.31 -4.03
N GLY A 85 -1.62 19.08 -4.42
CA GLY A 85 -2.58 18.79 -5.49
C GLY A 85 -3.99 19.23 -5.09
N GLU A 86 -4.83 19.55 -6.08
CA GLU A 86 -6.26 19.72 -5.83
C GLU A 86 -6.91 18.32 -5.84
N THR A 87 -7.63 17.96 -4.76
CA THR A 87 -8.43 16.74 -4.75
C THR A 87 -9.52 16.86 -5.80
N ILE A 88 -9.52 15.93 -6.75
CA ILE A 88 -10.51 15.91 -7.83
C ILE A 88 -11.66 14.98 -7.46
N ASN A 89 -11.34 13.88 -6.78
CA ASN A 89 -12.32 12.90 -6.37
C ASN A 89 -11.90 12.23 -5.05
N GLU A 90 -12.89 11.90 -4.22
CA GLU A 90 -12.74 11.08 -3.03
C GLU A 90 -13.84 10.03 -3.03
N GLU A 91 -13.43 8.76 -2.99
CA GLU A 91 -14.32 7.61 -3.00
C GLU A 91 -14.10 6.81 -1.72
N ILE A 92 -15.18 6.66 -0.94
CA ILE A 92 -15.17 5.85 0.28
C ILE A 92 -15.57 4.44 -0.12
N TYR A 93 -14.65 3.50 0.04
CA TYR A 93 -14.89 2.08 -0.17
C TYR A 93 -15.29 1.44 1.15
N THR A 94 -16.57 1.11 1.27
CA THR A 94 -17.13 0.36 2.43
C THR A 94 -17.32 -1.12 2.13
N ASP A 95 -16.86 -1.58 0.97
CA ASP A 95 -16.90 -2.96 0.52
C ASP A 95 -15.55 -3.45 -0.04
N GLY A 96 -14.52 -2.59 -0.06
CA GLY A 96 -13.18 -2.90 -0.57
C GLY A 96 -12.40 -3.82 0.35
N THR A 97 -12.44 -5.13 0.07
CA THR A 97 -11.65 -6.12 0.81
C THR A 97 -10.33 -6.41 0.11
N GLY A 98 -9.28 -6.69 0.87
CA GLY A 98 -8.03 -7.16 0.31
C GLY A 98 -7.01 -7.54 1.37
N CYS A 99 -5.82 -7.90 0.92
CA CYS A 99 -4.73 -8.26 1.81
C CYS A 99 -3.35 -7.79 1.29
N ILE A 100 -2.46 -7.53 2.24
CA ILE A 100 -1.04 -7.35 2.00
C ILE A 100 -0.32 -8.54 2.66
N TYR A 101 0.50 -9.29 1.93
CA TYR A 101 1.26 -10.41 2.49
C TYR A 101 2.74 -10.33 2.12
N TYR A 102 3.57 -10.92 2.98
CA TYR A 102 5.02 -10.97 2.77
C TYR A 102 5.46 -12.37 2.37
N LEU A 103 6.17 -12.48 1.25
CA LEU A 103 6.68 -13.75 0.73
C LEU A 103 8.00 -13.51 0.00
N ASP A 104 9.00 -14.36 0.27
CA ASP A 104 10.29 -14.36 -0.45
C ASP A 104 10.99 -12.99 -0.54
N GLY A 105 10.97 -12.21 0.55
CA GLY A 105 11.61 -10.89 0.57
C GLY A 105 10.75 -9.74 0.05
N LYS A 106 9.53 -10.03 -0.43
CA LYS A 106 8.67 -9.08 -1.14
C LYS A 106 7.32 -8.93 -0.48
N VAL A 107 6.74 -7.74 -0.61
CA VAL A 107 5.38 -7.44 -0.18
C VAL A 107 4.46 -7.49 -1.39
N TYR A 108 3.33 -8.17 -1.24
CA TYR A 108 2.33 -8.30 -2.29
C TYR A 108 1.05 -7.66 -1.80
N TRP A 109 0.45 -6.81 -2.63
CA TRP A 109 -0.89 -6.29 -2.40
C TRP A 109 -1.87 -7.00 -3.34
N ILE A 110 -3.01 -7.39 -2.79
CA ILE A 110 -4.17 -7.88 -3.54
C ILE A 110 -5.37 -7.10 -3.03
N ASP A 111 -6.10 -6.50 -3.96
CA ASP A 111 -7.42 -5.93 -3.73
C ASP A 111 -8.46 -6.83 -4.40
N ASP A 112 -9.51 -7.22 -3.68
CA ASP A 112 -10.54 -8.13 -4.17
C ASP A 112 -11.61 -7.42 -5.00
N VAL A 113 -11.73 -6.09 -4.88
CA VAL A 113 -12.80 -5.28 -5.46
C VAL A 113 -12.29 -4.42 -6.62
N ASP A 114 -11.23 -3.66 -6.40
CA ASP A 114 -10.60 -2.80 -7.40
C ASP A 114 -9.47 -3.56 -8.12
N ASP A 115 -9.27 -3.28 -9.41
CA ASP A 115 -8.17 -3.85 -10.17
C ASP A 115 -6.84 -3.12 -9.90
N TYR A 116 -6.87 -1.93 -9.28
CA TYR A 116 -5.66 -1.19 -8.90
C TYR A 116 -4.72 -2.05 -8.05
N GLY A 117 -5.21 -2.77 -7.04
CA GLY A 117 -4.37 -3.56 -6.15
C GLY A 117 -3.94 -4.92 -6.69
N LYS A 118 -4.50 -5.41 -7.79
CA LYS A 118 -4.19 -6.75 -8.31
C LYS A 118 -2.87 -6.69 -9.07
N ASN A 119 -1.82 -7.28 -8.49
CA ASN A 119 -0.47 -7.50 -9.06
C ASN A 119 0.63 -6.52 -8.64
N TYR A 120 0.43 -5.69 -7.61
CA TYR A 120 1.57 -4.95 -7.08
C TYR A 120 2.48 -5.83 -6.23
N VAL A 121 3.76 -5.84 -6.60
CA VAL A 121 4.84 -6.48 -5.88
C VAL A 121 5.83 -5.39 -5.49
N PHE A 122 6.11 -5.28 -4.19
CA PHE A 122 6.96 -4.23 -3.65
C PHE A 122 8.19 -4.81 -2.96
N TYR A 123 9.27 -4.03 -2.98
CA TYR A 123 10.46 -4.25 -2.16
C TYR A 123 10.59 -3.12 -1.14
N LYS A 124 11.16 -3.43 0.03
CA LYS A 124 11.36 -2.43 1.09
C LYS A 124 12.41 -1.42 0.65
N GLN A 125 12.10 -0.13 0.77
CA GLN A 125 13.06 0.94 0.58
C GLN A 125 13.91 1.08 1.85
N GLU A 126 15.24 1.07 1.71
CA GLU A 126 16.19 1.29 2.81
C GLU A 126 16.33 2.77 3.19
#